data_AF-A0A3C0B0Q3-F1
#
_entry.id   AF-A0A3C0B0Q3-F1
#
_cell.length_a   1.000
_cell.length_b   1.000
_cell.length_c   1.000
_cell.angle_alpha   90.00
_cell.angle_beta   90.00
_cell.angle_gamma   90.00
#
_symmetry.space_group_name_H-M   'P 1'
#
loop_
_entity.id
_entity.type
_entity.pdbx_description
1 polymer ?
#
loop_
_entity_poly.entity_id
_entity_poly.type
_entity_poly.pdbx_seq_one_letter_code
_entity_poly.pdbx_strand_id
1 'polypeptide(L)'
;MGISSEQFLQLRAEEVAVMYDHTFTKKEAILTGKRMVDNLIEDGDIDPKKVWANIVRLKEVINSADAYFRESLYIFEKESINGVEFTPVQGGETLNYKEDKIYLQLHDDLRIREELLKLARKSNNDLFDQYGNVVPKVSTSPRKSSITVKF
;
A
#
# COMPACT_ATOMS: atom_id res chain seq x y z
N MET A 1 6.69 -36.92 -4.55
CA MET A 1 5.74 -36.71 -3.44
C MET A 1 6.02 -35.32 -2.89
N GLY A 2 5.10 -34.37 -3.09
CA GLY A 2 5.27 -32.99 -2.63
C GLY A 2 5.08 -32.89 -1.13
N ILE A 3 5.83 -32.00 -0.48
CA ILE A 3 5.61 -31.61 0.90
C ILE A 3 4.15 -31.13 1.01
N SER A 4 3.39 -31.65 1.97
CA SER A 4 2.00 -31.21 2.16
C SER A 4 1.96 -29.70 2.45
N SER A 5 0.91 -28.99 2.02
CA SER A 5 0.79 -27.53 2.25
C SER A 5 0.97 -27.15 3.72
N GLU A 6 0.56 -28.03 4.63
CA GLU A 6 0.66 -27.86 6.08
C GLU A 6 2.11 -28.02 6.57
N GLN A 7 2.82 -29.05 6.12
CA GLN A 7 4.25 -29.22 6.41
C GLN A 7 5.10 -28.09 5.82
N PHE A 8 4.74 -27.57 4.65
CA PHE A 8 5.40 -26.42 4.04
C PHE A 8 5.20 -25.16 4.89
N LEU A 9 3.98 -24.91 5.39
CA LEU A 9 3.69 -23.78 6.26
C LEU A 9 4.40 -23.89 7.61
N GLN A 10 4.49 -25.10 8.19
CA GLN A 10 5.16 -25.32 9.46
C GLN A 10 6.68 -25.04 9.36
N LEU A 11 7.34 -25.59 8.33
CA LEU A 11 8.77 -25.33 8.07
C LEU A 11 9.04 -23.84 7.85
N ARG A 12 8.15 -23.14 7.13
CA ARG A 12 8.28 -21.71 6.86
C ARG A 12 8.01 -20.85 8.09
N ALA A 13 7.10 -21.26 8.97
CA ALA A 13 6.84 -20.55 10.22
C ALA A 13 8.06 -20.58 11.15
N GLU A 14 8.73 -21.73 11.25
CA GLU A 14 9.97 -21.88 12.00
C GLU A 14 11.09 -21.01 11.41
N GLU A 15 11.25 -20.98 10.08
CA GLU A 15 12.21 -20.10 9.40
C GLU A 15 11.92 -18.62 9.65
N VAL A 16 10.65 -18.20 9.58
CA VAL A 16 10.24 -16.79 9.79
C VAL A 16 10.55 -16.32 11.21
N ALA A 17 10.47 -17.21 12.21
CA ALA A 17 10.77 -16.87 13.61
C ALA A 17 12.25 -16.47 13.83
N VAL A 18 13.16 -16.88 12.95
CA VAL A 18 14.62 -16.68 13.08
C VAL A 18 15.27 -16.08 11.83
N MET A 19 14.47 -15.57 10.88
CA MET A 19 14.90 -15.35 9.49
C MET A 19 15.95 -14.25 9.32
N TYR A 20 15.90 -13.20 10.14
CA TYR A 20 16.82 -12.07 10.07
C TYR A 20 17.32 -11.72 11.46
N ASP A 21 18.63 -11.47 11.57
CA ASP A 21 19.26 -11.01 12.79
C ASP A 21 18.73 -9.62 13.18
N HIS A 22 18.73 -9.32 14.48
CA HIS A 22 18.26 -8.05 15.05
C HIS A 22 18.98 -6.80 14.51
N THR A 23 20.16 -6.95 13.90
CA THR A 23 20.89 -5.86 13.23
C THR A 23 20.44 -5.60 11.79
N PHE A 24 19.59 -6.45 11.22
CA PHE A 24 19.13 -6.35 9.83
C PHE A 24 18.20 -5.14 9.64
N THR A 25 18.74 -4.10 9.03
CA THR A 25 18.06 -2.81 8.89
C THR A 25 17.03 -2.81 7.76
N LYS A 26 16.09 -1.86 7.81
CA LYS A 26 15.15 -1.59 6.70
C LYS A 26 15.86 -1.39 5.35
N LYS A 27 17.06 -0.77 5.35
CA LYS A 27 17.84 -0.56 4.11
C LYS A 27 18.35 -1.87 3.54
N GLU A 28 18.83 -2.77 4.40
CA GLU A 28 19.31 -4.09 4.01
C GLU A 28 18.16 -4.99 3.56
N ALA A 29 16.99 -4.95 4.23
CA ALA A 29 15.79 -5.64 3.77
C ALA A 29 15.40 -5.26 2.33
N ILE A 30 15.40 -3.95 2.04
CA ILE A 30 15.12 -3.43 0.69
C ILE A 30 16.19 -3.89 -0.31
N LEU A 31 17.47 -3.85 0.07
CA LEU A 31 18.57 -4.23 -0.80
C LEU A 31 18.56 -5.73 -1.11
N THR A 32 18.30 -6.58 -0.12
CA THR A 32 18.17 -8.03 -0.28
C THR A 32 17.03 -8.38 -1.22
N GLY A 33 15.87 -7.72 -1.08
CA GLY A 33 14.75 -7.92 -2.01
C GLY A 33 15.10 -7.52 -3.46
N LYS A 34 15.85 -6.42 -3.66
CA LYS A 34 16.33 -6.03 -4.99
C LYS A 34 17.29 -7.06 -5.57
N ARG A 35 18.32 -7.44 -4.82
CA ARG A 35 19.32 -8.44 -5.24
C ARG A 35 18.68 -9.79 -5.58
N MET A 36 17.66 -10.21 -4.82
CA MET A 36 16.90 -11.42 -5.13
C MET A 36 16.27 -11.35 -6.53
N VAL A 37 15.63 -10.23 -6.87
CA VAL A 37 15.01 -10.06 -8.19
C VAL A 37 16.06 -9.93 -9.28
N ASP A 38 17.12 -9.17 -9.05
CA ASP A 38 18.22 -8.99 -10.00
C ASP A 38 18.85 -10.35 -10.37
N ASN A 39 19.21 -11.17 -9.36
CA ASN A 39 19.75 -12.51 -9.59
C ASN A 39 18.79 -13.41 -10.37
N LEU A 40 17.49 -13.41 -10.03
CA LEU A 40 16.49 -14.24 -10.72
C LEU A 40 16.26 -13.81 -12.18
N ILE A 41 16.48 -12.54 -12.49
CA ILE A 41 16.41 -12.02 -13.87
C ILE A 41 17.70 -12.36 -14.63
N GLU A 42 18.86 -12.23 -13.98
CA GLU A 42 20.17 -12.51 -14.57
C GLU A 42 20.39 -14.00 -14.86
N ASP A 43 19.89 -14.90 -14.00
CA ASP A 43 19.98 -16.36 -14.18
C ASP A 43 19.23 -16.83 -15.45
N GLY A 44 18.21 -16.09 -15.91
CA GLY A 44 17.51 -16.33 -17.18
C GLY A 44 16.64 -17.61 -17.25
N ASP A 45 16.75 -18.49 -16.27
CA ASP A 45 16.08 -19.80 -16.24
C ASP A 45 14.58 -19.74 -15.92
N ILE A 46 14.09 -18.61 -15.39
CA ILE A 46 12.72 -18.49 -14.89
C ILE A 46 12.02 -17.25 -15.48
N ASP A 47 10.80 -17.44 -16.01
CA ASP A 47 9.96 -16.33 -16.49
C ASP A 47 9.68 -15.33 -15.34
N PRO A 48 10.19 -14.07 -15.43
CA PRO A 48 10.03 -13.07 -14.37
C PRO A 48 8.58 -12.78 -14.00
N LYS A 49 7.63 -12.94 -14.94
CA LYS A 49 6.20 -12.74 -14.65
C LYS A 49 5.65 -13.81 -13.73
N LYS A 50 6.09 -15.06 -13.87
CA LYS A 50 5.69 -16.17 -12.99
C LYS A 50 6.24 -15.95 -11.58
N VAL A 51 7.50 -15.55 -11.47
CA VAL A 51 8.12 -15.17 -10.19
C VAL A 51 7.31 -14.05 -9.54
N TRP A 52 7.03 -12.97 -10.29
CA TRP A 52 6.31 -11.83 -9.74
C TRP A 52 4.88 -12.17 -9.31
N ALA A 53 4.16 -12.99 -10.08
CA ALA A 53 2.84 -13.48 -9.68
C ALA A 53 2.88 -14.26 -8.35
N ASN A 54 3.90 -15.10 -8.14
CA ASN A 54 4.08 -15.82 -6.88
C ASN A 54 4.43 -14.89 -5.72
N ILE A 55 5.26 -13.85 -5.95
CA ILE A 55 5.55 -12.82 -4.95
C ILE A 55 4.27 -12.10 -4.52
N VAL A 56 3.40 -11.75 -5.47
CA VAL A 56 2.11 -11.09 -5.15
C VAL A 56 1.23 -11.97 -4.27
N ARG A 57 1.15 -13.28 -4.55
CA ARG A 57 0.41 -14.22 -3.70
C ARG A 57 1.01 -14.34 -2.29
N LEU A 58 2.33 -14.47 -2.20
CA LEU A 58 3.02 -14.55 -0.92
C LEU A 58 2.81 -13.28 -0.09
N LYS A 59 2.80 -12.11 -0.75
CA LYS A 59 2.50 -10.83 -0.09
C LYS A 59 1.12 -10.85 0.56
N GLU A 60 0.09 -11.40 -0.08
CA GLU A 60 -1.24 -11.50 0.53
C GLU A 60 -1.25 -12.42 1.77
N VAL A 61 -0.52 -13.54 1.72
CA VAL A 61 -0.34 -14.41 2.90
C VAL A 61 0.31 -13.64 4.05
N ILE A 62 1.40 -12.91 3.78
CA ILE A 62 2.11 -12.11 4.78
C ILE A 62 1.23 -10.98 5.32
N ASN A 63 0.50 -10.28 4.47
CA ASN A 63 -0.42 -9.21 4.89
C ASN A 63 -1.51 -9.76 5.81
N SER A 64 -2.08 -10.93 5.49
CA SER A 64 -3.09 -11.57 6.32
C SER A 64 -2.52 -11.99 7.68
N ALA A 65 -1.29 -12.49 7.71
CA ALA A 65 -0.60 -12.84 8.96
C ALA A 65 -0.30 -11.59 9.80
N ASP A 66 0.19 -10.49 9.20
CA ASP A 66 0.41 -9.20 9.88
C ASP A 66 -0.88 -8.66 10.51
N ALA A 67 -1.99 -8.69 9.76
CA ALA A 67 -3.29 -8.26 10.26
C ALA A 67 -3.70 -9.10 11.49
N TYR A 68 -3.56 -10.42 11.41
CA TYR A 68 -3.88 -11.31 12.51
C TYR A 68 -2.97 -11.10 13.73
N PHE A 69 -1.68 -10.82 13.55
CA PHE A 69 -0.78 -10.48 14.65
C PHE A 69 -1.21 -9.18 15.35
N ARG A 70 -1.64 -8.15 14.61
CA ARG A 70 -2.13 -6.90 15.20
C ARG A 70 -3.41 -7.08 16.01
N GLU A 71 -4.26 -8.02 15.62
CA GLU A 71 -5.48 -8.36 16.36
C GLU A 71 -5.18 -9.23 17.58
N SER A 72 -4.19 -10.12 17.48
CA SER A 72 -3.90 -11.13 18.51
C SER A 72 -2.92 -10.65 19.58
N LEU A 73 -2.02 -9.71 19.26
CA LEU A 73 -0.98 -9.23 20.18
C LEU A 73 -1.37 -7.90 20.81
N TYR A 74 -1.32 -7.85 22.15
CA TYR A 74 -1.45 -6.63 22.92
C TYR A 74 -0.08 -6.17 23.41
N ILE A 75 0.38 -5.04 22.88
CA ILE A 75 1.63 -4.39 23.29
C ILE A 75 1.26 -3.23 24.22
N PHE A 76 1.67 -3.30 25.48
CA PHE A 76 1.31 -2.33 26.51
C PHE A 76 2.33 -1.19 26.65
N GLU A 77 3.59 -1.47 26.32
CA GLU A 77 4.70 -0.52 26.46
C GLU A 77 5.49 -0.44 25.17
N LYS A 78 6.25 0.65 24.99
CA LYS A 78 7.14 0.75 23.85
C LYS A 78 8.26 -0.27 24.00
N GLU A 79 8.38 -1.17 23.04
CA GLU A 79 9.44 -2.18 23.00
C GLU A 79 10.11 -2.23 21.63
N SER A 80 11.36 -2.69 21.60
CA SER A 80 12.12 -2.90 20.36
C SER A 80 12.55 -4.35 20.29
N ILE A 81 12.01 -5.09 19.32
CA ILE A 81 12.30 -6.51 19.11
C ILE A 81 12.85 -6.67 17.70
N ASN A 82 14.00 -7.33 17.57
CA ASN A 82 14.66 -7.59 16.28
C ASN A 82 14.81 -6.33 15.39
N GLY A 83 15.13 -5.18 16.00
CA GLY A 83 15.31 -3.91 15.28
C GLY A 83 14.01 -3.24 14.82
N VAL A 84 12.84 -3.76 15.23
CA VAL A 84 11.52 -3.17 14.99
C VAL A 84 10.99 -2.55 16.27
N GLU A 85 10.65 -1.26 16.23
CA GLU A 85 10.02 -0.57 17.35
C GLU A 85 8.50 -0.76 17.32
N PHE A 86 7.97 -1.34 18.38
CA PHE A 86 6.56 -1.45 18.67
C PHE A 86 6.18 -0.32 19.63
N THR A 87 5.33 0.60 19.18
CA THR A 87 4.86 1.72 20.01
C THR A 87 3.34 1.64 20.13
N PRO A 88 2.78 1.43 21.33
CA PRO A 88 1.34 1.47 21.51
C PRO A 88 0.82 2.88 21.26
N VAL A 89 -0.17 3.01 20.38
CA VAL A 89 -0.85 4.28 20.10
C VAL A 89 -2.25 4.20 20.69
N GLN A 90 -2.57 5.06 21.64
CA GLN A 90 -3.94 5.23 22.10
C GLN A 90 -4.74 5.90 20.99
N GLY A 91 -5.88 5.30 20.61
CA GLY A 91 -6.79 5.89 19.64
C GLY A 91 -7.27 7.25 20.14
N GLY A 92 -6.95 8.32 19.41
CA GLY A 92 -7.39 9.66 19.72
C GLY A 92 -8.82 9.92 19.24
N GLU A 93 -9.42 11.00 19.73
CA GLU A 93 -10.72 11.47 19.23
C GLU A 93 -10.54 12.10 17.85
N THR A 94 -11.38 11.70 16.90
CA THR A 94 -11.49 12.37 15.59
C THR A 94 -12.81 13.14 15.56
N LEU A 95 -12.76 14.42 15.19
CA LEU A 95 -13.97 15.23 15.02
C LEU A 95 -14.87 14.65 13.92
N ASN A 96 -16.17 14.53 14.19
CA ASN A 96 -17.13 14.04 13.23
C ASN A 96 -17.62 15.16 12.31
N TYR A 97 -16.81 15.54 11.32
CA TYR A 97 -17.16 16.59 10.35
C TYR A 97 -18.44 16.32 9.55
N LYS A 98 -18.98 15.09 9.57
CA LYS A 98 -20.26 14.75 8.93
C LYS A 98 -21.46 15.40 9.62
N GLU A 99 -21.30 15.89 10.85
CA GLU A 99 -22.35 16.59 11.57
C GLU A 99 -22.52 18.04 11.10
N ASP A 100 -21.47 18.63 10.50
CA ASP A 100 -21.53 19.99 9.96
C ASP A 100 -22.03 19.97 8.51
N LYS A 101 -23.24 20.51 8.31
CA LYS A 101 -23.85 20.65 6.98
C LYS A 101 -23.04 21.56 6.06
N ILE A 102 -22.38 22.59 6.60
CA ILE A 102 -21.57 23.52 5.80
C ILE A 102 -20.31 22.80 5.30
N TYR A 103 -19.61 22.09 6.18
CA TYR A 103 -18.48 21.25 5.79
C TYR A 103 -18.84 20.27 4.68
N LEU A 104 -19.96 19.55 4.82
CA LEU A 104 -20.42 18.60 3.81
C LEU A 104 -20.68 19.29 2.46
N GLN A 105 -21.36 20.44 2.49
CA GLN A 105 -21.62 21.23 1.28
C GLN A 105 -20.32 21.67 0.59
N LEU A 106 -19.39 22.25 1.34
CA LEU A 106 -18.09 22.69 0.79
C LEU A 106 -17.30 21.52 0.19
N HIS A 107 -17.34 20.36 0.82
CA HIS A 107 -16.68 19.16 0.31
C HIS A 107 -17.31 18.68 -1.01
N ASP A 108 -18.64 18.72 -1.13
CA ASP A 108 -19.33 18.42 -2.38
C ASP A 108 -19.06 19.45 -3.47
N ASP A 109 -19.02 20.74 -3.13
CA ASP A 109 -18.70 21.83 -4.04
C ASP A 109 -17.28 21.68 -4.61
N LEU A 110 -16.32 21.28 -3.77
CA LEU A 110 -14.95 20.95 -4.21
C LEU A 110 -14.95 19.76 -5.17
N ARG A 111 -15.69 18.69 -4.87
CA ARG A 111 -15.80 17.51 -5.73
C ARG A 111 -16.40 17.87 -7.09
N ILE A 112 -17.43 18.69 -7.13
CA ILE A 112 -18.04 19.20 -8.36
C ILE A 112 -17.02 20.04 -9.15
N ARG A 113 -16.28 20.92 -8.47
CA ARG A 113 -15.24 21.75 -9.11
C ARG A 113 -14.15 20.89 -9.73
N GLU A 114 -13.73 19.80 -9.10
CA GLU A 114 -12.78 18.84 -9.68
C GLU A 114 -13.29 18.19 -10.96
N GLU A 115 -14.56 17.77 -11.01
CA GLU A 115 -15.17 17.21 -12.21
C GLU A 115 -15.30 18.26 -13.33
N LEU A 116 -15.67 19.50 -12.99
CA LEU A 116 -15.69 20.60 -13.94
C LEU A 116 -14.29 20.89 -14.52
N LEU A 117 -13.23 20.83 -13.71
CA LEU A 117 -11.84 20.98 -14.19
C LEU A 117 -11.46 19.86 -15.18
N LYS A 118 -11.87 18.61 -14.91
CA LYS A 118 -11.68 17.47 -15.83
C LYS A 118 -12.44 17.68 -17.15
N LEU A 119 -13.66 18.22 -17.09
CA LEU A 119 -14.48 18.51 -18.27
C LEU A 119 -13.94 19.69 -19.07
N ALA A 120 -13.56 20.78 -18.41
CA ALA A 120 -12.99 21.99 -19.02
C ALA A 120 -11.76 21.65 -19.86
N ARG A 121 -10.93 20.71 -19.37
CA ARG A 121 -9.74 20.26 -20.10
C ARG A 121 -10.05 19.61 -21.46
N LYS A 122 -11.22 18.96 -21.59
CA LYS A 122 -11.69 18.25 -22.79
C LYS A 122 -12.59 19.12 -23.67
N SER A 123 -13.24 20.13 -23.09
CA SER A 123 -14.16 21.04 -23.77
C SER A 123 -13.41 22.14 -24.53
N ASN A 124 -14.01 22.62 -25.62
CA ASN A 124 -13.56 23.84 -26.31
C ASN A 124 -14.28 25.11 -25.84
N ASN A 125 -15.37 24.95 -25.10
CA ASN A 125 -16.18 26.06 -24.59
C ASN A 125 -15.80 26.39 -23.14
N ASP A 126 -16.02 27.65 -22.78
CA ASP A 126 -15.93 28.09 -21.39
C ASP A 126 -17.01 27.42 -20.55
N LEU A 127 -16.59 26.87 -19.41
CA LEU A 127 -17.47 26.28 -18.42
C LEU A 127 -17.51 27.20 -17.21
N PHE A 128 -18.68 27.25 -16.58
CA PHE A 128 -18.91 28.03 -15.37
C PHE A 128 -19.32 27.08 -14.25
N ASP A 129 -18.88 27.37 -13.03
CA ASP A 129 -19.40 26.68 -11.85
C ASP A 129 -20.76 27.25 -11.40
N GLN A 130 -21.33 26.64 -10.36
CA GLN A 130 -22.60 27.05 -9.77
C GLN A 130 -22.61 28.48 -9.19
N TYR A 131 -21.44 29.10 -9.01
CA TYR A 131 -21.29 30.47 -8.53
C TYR A 131 -21.01 31.46 -9.67
N GLY A 132 -21.02 31.01 -10.92
CA GLY A 132 -20.75 31.84 -12.10
C GLY A 132 -19.28 32.10 -12.37
N ASN A 133 -18.35 31.38 -11.70
CA ASN A 133 -16.92 31.52 -11.98
C ASN A 133 -16.50 30.65 -13.16
N VAL A 134 -15.70 31.23 -14.06
CA VAL A 134 -15.06 30.48 -15.15
C VAL A 134 -14.19 29.36 -14.58
N VAL A 135 -14.32 28.17 -15.14
CA VAL A 135 -13.51 27.00 -14.82
C VAL A 135 -12.29 27.00 -15.74
N PRO A 136 -11.07 27.23 -15.22
CA PRO A 136 -9.89 27.33 -16.06
C PRO A 136 -9.46 25.96 -16.59
N LYS A 137 -8.80 25.95 -17.75
CA LYS A 137 -8.11 24.76 -18.26
C LYS A 137 -6.76 24.63 -17.55
N VAL A 138 -6.64 23.66 -16.65
CA VAL A 138 -5.42 23.39 -15.89
C VAL A 138 -4.50 22.41 -16.62
N SER A 139 -3.19 22.47 -16.31
CA SER A 139 -2.18 21.54 -16.82
C SER A 139 -2.26 20.17 -16.13
N THR A 140 -1.58 19.17 -16.69
CA THR A 140 -1.54 17.81 -16.15
C THR A 140 -0.12 17.40 -15.80
N SER A 141 0.07 16.74 -14.66
CA SER A 141 1.32 16.03 -14.36
C SER A 141 1.18 14.56 -14.78
N PRO A 142 2.01 14.06 -15.73
CA PRO A 142 1.93 12.67 -16.15
C PRO A 142 2.30 11.75 -14.98
N ARG A 143 1.44 10.76 -14.69
CA ARG A 143 1.79 9.69 -13.77
C ARG A 143 2.77 8.75 -14.46
N LYS A 144 3.75 8.23 -13.71
CA LYS A 144 4.65 7.19 -14.23
C LYS A 144 3.81 5.98 -14.66
N SER A 145 4.07 5.46 -15.85
CA SER A 145 3.45 4.22 -16.32
C SER A 145 3.73 3.10 -15.32
N SER A 146 2.70 2.36 -14.93
CA SER A 146 2.79 1.24 -14.00
C SER A 146 1.89 0.09 -14.45
N ILE A 147 2.25 -1.13 -14.08
CA ILE A 147 1.44 -2.32 -14.36
C ILE A 147 0.45 -2.50 -13.21
N THR A 148 -0.84 -2.67 -13.54
CA THR A 148 -1.87 -3.05 -12.56
C THR A 148 -1.88 -4.57 -12.44
N VAL A 149 -1.71 -5.10 -11.22
CA VAL A 149 -1.83 -6.54 -10.94
C VAL A 149 -3.08 -6.75 -10.07
N LYS A 150 -3.91 -7.73 -10.45
CA LYS A 150 -5.06 -8.17 -9.67
C LYS A 150 -4.90 -9.68 -9.44
N PHE A 151 -5.10 -10.10 -8.20
CA PHE A 151 -5.12 -11.49 -7.76
C PHE A 151 -6.39 -11.71 -6.96
#